data_AF-A0A970QQ14-F1
#
_entry.id   AF-A0A970QQ14-F1
#
_cell.length_a   1.000
_cell.length_b   1.000
_cell.length_c   1.000
_cell.angle_alpha   90.00
_cell.angle_beta   90.00
_cell.angle_gamma   90.00
#
_symmetry.space_group_name_H-M   'P 1'
#
loop_
_entity.id
_entity.type
_entity.pdbx_description
1 polymer ?
#
loop_
_entity_poly.entity_id
_entity_poly.type
_entity_poly.pdbx_seq_one_letter_code
_entity_poly.pdbx_strand_id
1 'polypeptide(L)'
;MKTPCIYFSVCIFLLMLTSCDKKEDVDDKTTYTNITRSIVSCISDIHNQNLAGRPTGAQNMTVGGPLGGEVIIEGSTGVADNGISTMDLNYTLSGVNYIFVSQYYTTNITLNGVINEKGSFNSETQYVSINYSSSNLQISGSIYYSKNDKVSRTINESGSVSINRSWSTTNGYVFGQTVTY
;
A
#
# COMPACT_ATOMS: atom_id res chain seq x y z
N MET A 1 41.33 71.46 11.86
CA MET A 1 42.12 70.33 12.42
C MET A 1 41.16 69.18 12.73
N LYS A 2 41.48 67.99 12.18
CA LYS A 2 40.97 66.64 12.48
C LYS A 2 39.53 66.25 12.04
N THR A 3 39.44 65.66 10.85
CA THR A 3 38.78 64.35 10.60
C THR A 3 39.50 63.26 11.44
N PRO A 4 38.89 62.12 11.86
CA PRO A 4 38.23 61.09 11.03
C PRO A 4 36.93 60.53 11.70
N CYS A 5 36.20 59.47 11.35
CA CYS A 5 36.49 58.24 10.62
C CYS A 5 35.16 57.56 10.18
N ILE A 6 35.30 56.69 9.19
CA ILE A 6 34.33 55.87 8.45
C ILE A 6 33.69 54.76 9.32
N TYR A 7 32.40 54.47 9.11
CA TYR A 7 31.78 53.14 9.24
C TYR A 7 30.59 53.10 8.26
N PHE A 8 30.75 52.63 7.02
CA PHE A 8 30.50 51.24 6.61
C PHE A 8 29.22 50.65 7.22
N SER A 9 28.05 51.16 6.79
CA SER A 9 26.77 50.48 7.02
C SER A 9 26.52 49.51 5.86
N VAL A 10 27.12 48.33 5.99
CA VAL A 10 26.71 47.14 5.24
C VAL A 10 25.45 46.63 5.93
N CYS A 11 24.29 47.15 5.52
CA CYS A 11 23.02 46.52 5.85
C CYS A 11 22.89 45.29 4.96
N ILE A 12 23.35 44.19 5.54
CA ILE A 12 23.05 42.78 5.28
C ILE A 12 21.75 42.65 4.48
N PHE A 13 21.90 42.43 3.18
CA PHE A 13 20.88 41.82 2.34
C PHE A 13 20.76 40.38 2.84
N LEU A 14 19.91 40.19 3.85
CA LEU A 14 19.44 38.87 4.26
C LEU A 14 18.58 38.37 3.10
N LEU A 15 19.25 37.83 2.09
CA LEU A 15 18.65 36.95 1.10
C LEU A 15 17.96 35.88 1.92
N MET A 16 16.63 36.04 2.04
CA MET A 16 15.70 34.98 2.29
C MET A 16 15.98 33.92 1.22
N LEU A 17 16.95 33.03 1.52
CA LEU A 17 16.99 31.69 0.99
C LEU A 17 15.71 31.04 1.51
N THR A 18 14.59 31.39 0.87
CA THR A 18 13.50 30.47 0.71
C THR A 18 14.14 29.31 -0.05
N SER A 19 14.69 28.37 0.72
CA SER A 19 14.88 27.02 0.23
C SER A 19 13.47 26.58 -0.13
N CYS A 20 13.08 26.88 -1.37
CA CYS A 20 12.08 26.14 -2.07
C CYS A 20 12.73 24.76 -2.20
N ASP A 21 12.68 24.00 -1.10
CA ASP A 21 12.94 22.59 -1.08
C ASP A 21 11.97 22.06 -2.12
N LYS A 22 12.46 21.84 -3.35
CA LYS A 22 11.73 21.06 -4.32
C LYS A 22 11.42 19.76 -3.58
N LYS A 23 10.15 19.55 -3.22
CA LYS A 23 9.71 18.23 -2.85
C LYS A 23 10.08 17.39 -4.05
N GLU A 24 11.01 16.46 -3.88
CA GLU A 24 11.08 15.32 -4.78
C GLU A 24 9.75 14.62 -4.58
N ASP A 25 8.76 15.01 -5.38
CA ASP A 25 7.46 14.38 -5.41
C ASP A 25 7.65 12.98 -5.98
N VAL A 26 7.22 11.94 -5.24
CA VAL A 26 7.20 10.57 -5.75
C VAL A 26 6.32 10.55 -7.00
N ASP A 27 6.89 10.09 -8.11
CA ASP A 27 6.16 9.96 -9.37
C ASP A 27 4.95 9.00 -9.24
N ASP A 28 3.99 9.12 -10.16
CA ASP A 28 2.77 8.31 -10.13
C ASP A 28 3.08 6.82 -10.20
N LYS A 29 3.98 6.40 -11.09
CA LYS A 29 4.31 4.98 -11.25
C LYS A 29 4.80 4.38 -9.94
N THR A 30 5.71 5.05 -9.25
CA THR A 30 6.26 4.64 -7.96
C THR A 30 5.17 4.65 -6.89
N THR A 31 4.31 5.67 -6.89
CA THR A 31 3.18 5.78 -5.95
C THR A 31 2.22 4.60 -6.07
N TYR A 32 1.65 4.39 -7.27
CA TYR A 32 0.66 3.35 -7.49
C TYR A 32 1.25 1.93 -7.43
N THR A 33 2.54 1.77 -7.73
CA THR A 33 3.26 0.50 -7.49
C THR A 33 3.31 0.17 -6.01
N ASN A 34 3.66 1.14 -5.16
CA ASN A 34 3.72 0.91 -3.71
C ASN A 34 2.33 0.75 -3.08
N ILE A 35 1.31 1.46 -3.55
CA ILE A 35 -0.08 1.23 -3.13
C ILE A 35 -0.51 -0.21 -3.48
N THR A 36 -0.26 -0.65 -4.71
CA THR A 36 -0.57 -2.02 -5.17
C THR A 36 0.12 -3.06 -4.29
N ARG A 37 1.41 -2.88 -3.99
CA ARG A 37 2.16 -3.76 -3.08
C ARG A 37 1.58 -3.76 -1.66
N SER A 38 1.22 -2.60 -1.15
CA SER A 38 0.67 -2.46 0.21
C SER A 38 -0.67 -3.19 0.35
N ILE A 39 -1.57 -3.07 -0.64
CA ILE A 39 -2.85 -3.80 -0.67
C ILE A 39 -2.59 -5.32 -0.63
N VAL A 40 -1.77 -5.80 -1.56
CA VAL A 40 -1.45 -7.22 -1.69
C VAL A 40 -0.81 -7.78 -0.42
N SER A 41 0.19 -7.08 0.12
CA SER A 41 0.88 -7.50 1.33
C SER A 41 -0.03 -7.49 2.56
N CYS A 42 -0.89 -6.47 2.70
CA CYS A 42 -1.88 -6.41 3.77
C CYS A 42 -2.83 -7.62 3.74
N ILE A 43 -3.43 -7.92 2.58
CA ILE A 43 -4.33 -9.07 2.45
C ILE A 43 -3.58 -10.38 2.65
N SER A 44 -2.37 -10.51 2.11
CA SER A 44 -1.53 -11.69 2.32
C SER A 44 -1.22 -11.91 3.80
N ASP A 45 -0.95 -10.86 4.57
CA ASP A 45 -0.67 -10.97 6.01
C ASP A 45 -1.93 -11.37 6.79
N ILE A 46 -3.08 -10.78 6.45
CA ILE A 46 -4.37 -11.17 7.03
C ILE A 46 -4.64 -12.66 6.76
N HIS A 47 -4.45 -13.11 5.51
CA HIS A 47 -4.61 -14.50 5.12
C HIS A 47 -3.66 -15.42 5.91
N ASN A 48 -2.37 -15.08 5.97
CA ASN A 48 -1.37 -15.88 6.66
C ASN A 48 -1.63 -16.00 8.16
N GLN A 49 -2.09 -14.92 8.81
CA GLN A 49 -2.37 -14.92 10.24
C GLN A 49 -3.62 -15.71 10.61
N ASN A 50 -4.61 -15.76 9.71
CA ASN A 50 -5.96 -16.22 10.06
C ASN A 50 -6.43 -17.48 9.33
N LEU A 51 -5.86 -17.82 8.17
CA LEU A 51 -6.31 -18.90 7.30
C LEU A 51 -5.22 -19.92 6.97
N ALA A 52 -3.97 -19.48 6.82
CA ALA A 52 -2.87 -20.40 6.50
C ALA A 52 -2.69 -21.47 7.58
N GLY A 53 -2.55 -22.73 7.15
CA GLY A 53 -2.41 -23.88 8.05
C GLY A 53 -3.70 -24.30 8.77
N ARG A 54 -4.85 -23.69 8.47
CA ARG A 54 -6.15 -24.07 9.03
C ARG A 54 -6.94 -24.99 8.08
N PRO A 55 -7.92 -25.76 8.61
CA PRO A 55 -8.82 -26.54 7.77
C PRO A 55 -9.53 -25.66 6.72
N THR A 56 -9.66 -26.19 5.51
CA THR A 56 -10.39 -25.51 4.43
C THR A 56 -11.90 -25.58 4.64
N GLY A 57 -12.64 -24.76 3.90
CA GLY A 57 -14.09 -24.68 3.95
C GLY A 57 -14.58 -23.24 4.09
N ALA A 58 -15.85 -23.12 4.50
CA ALA A 58 -16.49 -21.84 4.71
C ALA A 58 -15.82 -21.05 5.84
N GLN A 59 -15.54 -19.78 5.59
CA GLN A 59 -14.99 -18.83 6.53
C GLN A 59 -16.04 -17.76 6.82
N ASN A 60 -16.22 -17.45 8.09
CA ASN A 60 -17.00 -16.30 8.56
C ASN A 60 -16.44 -15.90 9.92
N MET A 61 -15.58 -14.90 9.94
CA MET A 61 -14.91 -14.46 11.17
C MET A 61 -14.55 -12.99 11.16
N THR A 62 -14.55 -12.39 12.35
CA THR A 62 -14.06 -11.04 12.60
C THR A 62 -12.70 -11.13 13.28
N VAL A 63 -11.70 -10.43 12.74
CA VAL A 63 -10.31 -10.43 13.20
C VAL A 63 -9.74 -9.01 13.19
N GLY A 64 -8.61 -8.81 13.87
CA GLY A 64 -7.87 -7.55 13.81
C GLY A 64 -7.05 -7.43 12.52
N GLY A 65 -6.91 -6.21 12.00
CA GLY A 65 -5.96 -5.91 10.93
C GLY A 65 -4.50 -6.00 11.41
N PRO A 66 -3.51 -6.19 10.52
CA PRO A 66 -2.12 -6.46 10.91
C PRO A 66 -1.51 -5.39 11.81
N LEU A 67 -1.84 -4.10 11.58
CA LEU A 67 -1.39 -2.97 12.40
C LEU A 67 -2.56 -2.19 13.01
N GLY A 68 -3.69 -2.86 13.23
CA GLY A 68 -4.92 -2.26 13.76
C GLY A 68 -6.04 -2.18 12.72
N GLY A 69 -7.21 -1.75 13.19
CA GLY A 69 -8.47 -1.84 12.46
C GLY A 69 -9.12 -3.22 12.57
N GLU A 70 -10.25 -3.39 11.90
CA GLU A 70 -11.06 -4.61 11.90
C GLU A 70 -11.21 -5.17 10.49
N VAL A 71 -11.20 -6.50 10.39
CA VAL A 71 -11.43 -7.25 9.16
C VAL A 71 -12.51 -8.29 9.40
N ILE A 72 -13.56 -8.27 8.58
CA ILE A 72 -14.50 -9.39 8.48
C ILE A 72 -14.09 -10.22 7.26
N ILE A 73 -13.80 -11.50 7.49
CA ILE A 73 -13.43 -12.47 6.47
C ILE A 73 -14.63 -13.39 6.22
N GLU A 74 -15.13 -13.38 4.99
CA GLU A 74 -16.21 -14.26 4.54
C GLU A 74 -15.81 -15.00 3.27
N GLY A 75 -16.41 -16.16 3.02
CA GLY A 75 -16.22 -16.91 1.77
C GLY A 75 -15.73 -18.32 2.03
N SER A 76 -14.83 -18.83 1.17
CA SER A 76 -14.32 -20.19 1.34
C SER A 76 -12.91 -20.37 0.80
N THR A 77 -12.20 -21.29 1.44
CA THR A 77 -10.99 -21.91 0.90
C THR A 77 -11.28 -23.37 0.59
N GLY A 78 -10.55 -23.95 -0.36
CA GLY A 78 -10.75 -25.34 -0.76
C GLY A 78 -9.48 -25.96 -1.32
N VAL A 79 -9.48 -27.29 -1.43
CA VAL A 79 -8.47 -28.04 -2.17
C VAL A 79 -9.21 -28.83 -3.25
N ALA A 80 -8.89 -28.58 -4.51
CA ALA A 80 -9.45 -29.32 -5.64
C ALA A 80 -8.88 -30.75 -5.71
N ASP A 81 -9.54 -31.65 -6.44
CA ASP A 81 -9.16 -33.07 -6.53
C ASP A 81 -7.73 -33.32 -7.03
N ASN A 82 -7.15 -32.34 -7.75
CA ASN A 82 -5.77 -32.36 -8.22
C ASN A 82 -4.76 -31.76 -7.24
N GLY A 83 -5.18 -31.45 -6.00
CA GLY A 83 -4.34 -30.88 -4.95
C GLY A 83 -4.16 -29.36 -5.01
N ILE A 84 -4.83 -28.66 -5.93
CA ILE A 84 -4.75 -27.20 -6.06
C ILE A 84 -5.57 -26.52 -4.98
N SER A 85 -4.94 -25.64 -4.20
CA SER A 85 -5.64 -24.79 -3.24
C SER A 85 -6.38 -23.67 -3.97
N THR A 86 -7.63 -23.44 -3.60
CA THR A 86 -8.50 -22.42 -4.17
C THR A 86 -9.02 -21.49 -3.09
N MET A 87 -9.30 -20.24 -3.47
CA MET A 87 -9.91 -19.25 -2.59
C MET A 87 -10.95 -18.43 -3.33
N ASP A 88 -12.01 -18.11 -2.62
CA ASP A 88 -12.98 -17.07 -2.95
C ASP A 88 -13.39 -16.42 -1.63
N LEU A 89 -12.70 -15.33 -1.29
CA LEU A 89 -12.79 -14.66 0.01
C LEU A 89 -13.13 -13.19 -0.17
N ASN A 90 -13.93 -12.66 0.74
CA ASN A 90 -14.21 -11.24 0.88
C ASN A 90 -13.61 -10.76 2.20
N TYR A 91 -12.84 -9.68 2.12
CA TYR A 91 -12.29 -8.97 3.27
C TYR A 91 -12.99 -7.61 3.37
N THR A 92 -13.90 -7.46 4.34
CA THR A 92 -14.48 -6.16 4.68
C THR A 92 -13.55 -5.48 5.68
N LEU A 93 -12.91 -4.39 5.25
CA LEU A 93 -11.88 -3.66 5.96
C LEU A 93 -12.48 -2.38 6.57
N SER A 94 -12.27 -2.19 7.87
CA SER A 94 -12.67 -1.00 8.61
C SER A 94 -11.47 -0.43 9.36
N GLY A 95 -10.91 0.67 8.85
CA GLY A 95 -9.79 1.37 9.44
C GLY A 95 -8.50 0.53 9.51
N VAL A 96 -8.28 -0.38 8.56
CA VAL A 96 -7.15 -1.31 8.61
C VAL A 96 -5.86 -0.59 8.25
N ASN A 97 -4.97 -0.44 9.24
CA ASN A 97 -3.67 0.19 9.01
C ASN A 97 -2.67 -0.83 8.47
N TYR A 98 -1.84 -0.41 7.51
CA TYR A 98 -0.74 -1.20 7.01
C TYR A 98 0.47 -0.33 6.63
N ILE A 99 1.67 -0.85 6.92
CA ILE A 99 2.94 -0.23 6.56
C ILE A 99 3.71 -1.19 5.66
N PHE A 100 3.96 -0.76 4.43
CA PHE A 100 4.81 -1.47 3.49
C PHE A 100 6.14 -0.73 3.33
N VAL A 101 7.25 -1.46 3.49
CA VAL A 101 8.60 -0.93 3.32
C VAL A 101 9.22 -1.52 2.07
N SER A 102 9.57 -0.66 1.12
CA SER A 102 10.40 -0.99 -0.05
C SER A 102 11.84 -0.54 0.17
N GLN A 103 12.72 -0.73 -0.82
CA GLN A 103 14.13 -0.33 -0.72
C GLN A 103 14.32 1.17 -0.41
N TYR A 104 13.49 2.04 -0.97
CA TYR A 104 13.66 3.49 -0.87
C TYR A 104 12.46 4.23 -0.27
N TYR A 105 11.30 3.57 -0.21
CA TYR A 105 10.05 4.19 0.20
C TYR A 105 9.35 3.36 1.24
N THR A 106 8.75 4.05 2.20
CA THR A 106 7.78 3.49 3.13
C THR A 106 6.42 4.04 2.80
N THR A 107 5.43 3.16 2.70
CA THR A 107 4.03 3.47 2.41
C THR A 107 3.20 3.11 3.63
N ASN A 108 2.60 4.11 4.26
CA ASN A 108 1.71 3.93 5.39
C ASN A 108 0.30 4.27 4.92
N ILE A 109 -0.61 3.28 4.98
CA ILE A 109 -1.98 3.43 4.49
C ILE A 109 -2.99 2.90 5.49
N THR A 110 -4.19 3.46 5.42
CA THR A 110 -5.40 2.96 6.07
C THR A 110 -6.39 2.56 4.98
N LEU A 111 -6.85 1.31 5.02
CA LEU A 111 -7.79 0.71 4.07
C LEU A 111 -9.20 0.69 4.66
N ASN A 112 -10.18 1.13 3.86
CA ASN A 112 -11.60 0.98 4.16
C ASN A 112 -12.36 0.50 2.91
N GLY A 113 -13.24 -0.47 3.07
CA GLY A 113 -14.04 -1.03 1.97
C GLY A 113 -13.95 -2.54 1.89
N VAL A 114 -14.31 -3.12 0.75
CA VAL A 114 -14.30 -4.58 0.56
C VAL A 114 -13.29 -4.95 -0.51
N ILE A 115 -12.44 -5.94 -0.24
CA ILE A 115 -11.58 -6.58 -1.24
C ILE A 115 -12.02 -8.03 -1.41
N ASN A 116 -12.38 -8.41 -2.64
CA ASN A 116 -12.57 -9.81 -3.03
C ASN A 116 -11.24 -10.38 -3.50
N GLU A 117 -10.81 -11.47 -2.88
CA GLU A 117 -9.64 -12.26 -3.26
C GLU A 117 -10.10 -13.59 -3.86
N LYS A 118 -9.75 -13.80 -5.13
CA LYS A 118 -10.13 -15.01 -5.86
C LYS A 118 -8.96 -15.57 -6.65
N GLY A 119 -8.70 -16.86 -6.49
CA GLY A 119 -7.59 -17.46 -7.19
C GLY A 119 -7.27 -18.87 -6.76
N SER A 120 -6.11 -19.33 -7.23
CA SER A 120 -5.58 -20.64 -6.90
C SER A 120 -4.07 -20.65 -6.80
N PHE A 121 -3.59 -21.62 -6.03
CA PHE A 121 -2.18 -21.93 -5.86
C PHE A 121 -1.89 -23.33 -6.38
N ASN A 122 -0.83 -23.48 -7.17
CA ASN A 122 -0.29 -24.78 -7.58
C ASN A 122 0.40 -25.50 -6.39
N SER A 123 0.93 -24.74 -5.45
CA SER A 123 1.51 -25.21 -4.18
C SER A 123 1.48 -24.08 -3.17
N GLU A 124 1.81 -24.33 -1.89
CA GLU A 124 1.91 -23.26 -0.86
C GLU A 124 2.78 -22.06 -1.29
N THR A 125 3.71 -22.25 -2.24
CA THR A 125 4.63 -21.22 -2.69
C THR A 125 4.42 -20.76 -4.13
N GLN A 126 3.69 -21.49 -4.98
CA GLN A 126 3.50 -21.15 -6.39
C GLN A 126 2.05 -20.75 -6.71
N TYR A 127 1.86 -19.47 -7.00
CA TYR A 127 0.59 -18.89 -7.47
C TYR A 127 0.31 -19.30 -8.92
N VAL A 128 -0.90 -19.78 -9.22
CA VAL A 128 -1.38 -19.83 -10.62
C VAL A 128 -1.84 -18.45 -11.01
N SER A 129 -2.82 -17.95 -10.27
CA SER A 129 -3.31 -16.59 -10.38
C SER A 129 -4.11 -16.23 -9.14
N ILE A 130 -3.85 -15.06 -8.55
CA ILE A 130 -4.70 -14.46 -7.52
C ILE A 130 -5.15 -13.09 -8.01
N ASN A 131 -6.45 -12.85 -7.90
CA ASN A 131 -7.09 -11.58 -8.21
C ASN A 131 -7.55 -10.93 -6.92
N TYR A 132 -7.18 -9.67 -6.73
CA TYR A 132 -7.73 -8.79 -5.70
C TYR A 132 -8.58 -7.75 -6.40
N SER A 133 -9.84 -7.62 -6.01
CA SER A 133 -10.74 -6.66 -6.64
C SER A 133 -11.58 -5.89 -5.62
N SER A 134 -11.84 -4.63 -5.93
CA SER A 134 -12.76 -3.79 -5.18
C SER A 134 -13.45 -2.83 -6.14
N SER A 135 -14.74 -2.59 -5.97
CA SER A 135 -15.46 -1.58 -6.74
C SER A 135 -15.23 -0.16 -6.22
N ASN A 136 -14.95 -0.01 -4.92
CA ASN A 136 -14.78 1.28 -4.26
C ASN A 136 -13.96 1.15 -2.97
N LEU A 137 -12.66 0.87 -3.10
CA LEU A 137 -11.74 0.86 -1.97
C LEU A 137 -11.34 2.30 -1.64
N GLN A 138 -11.33 2.66 -0.35
CA GLN A 138 -10.82 3.93 0.13
C GLN A 138 -9.45 3.73 0.77
N ILE A 139 -8.50 4.57 0.39
CA ILE A 139 -7.14 4.56 0.91
C ILE A 139 -6.76 5.97 1.33
N SER A 140 -6.35 6.10 2.59
CA SER A 140 -5.73 7.33 3.11
C SER A 140 -4.35 7.02 3.69
N GLY A 141 -3.42 7.97 3.64
CA GLY A 141 -2.08 7.78 4.17
C GLY A 141 -1.01 8.60 3.47
N SER A 142 0.20 8.06 3.41
CA SER A 142 1.34 8.72 2.77
C SER A 142 2.44 7.77 2.31
N ILE A 143 3.25 8.26 1.37
CA ILE A 143 4.52 7.67 0.96
C ILE A 143 5.63 8.64 1.36
N TYR A 144 6.68 8.11 1.99
CA TYR A 144 7.87 8.85 2.38
C TYR A 144 9.15 8.12 1.99
N TYR A 145 10.20 8.89 1.75
CA TYR A 145 11.54 8.33 1.51
C TYR A 145 12.08 7.73 2.81
N SER A 146 12.39 6.43 2.81
CA SER A 146 12.81 5.71 4.02
C SER A 146 14.13 6.20 4.62
N LYS A 147 14.96 6.91 3.84
CA LYS A 147 16.27 7.40 4.31
C LYS A 147 16.17 8.64 5.21
N ASN A 148 15.15 9.46 5.04
CA ASN A 148 15.03 10.75 5.73
C ASN A 148 13.63 11.04 6.26
N ASP A 149 12.72 10.06 6.19
CA ASP A 149 11.32 10.14 6.64
C ASP A 149 10.55 11.37 6.13
N LYS A 150 10.99 11.96 5.02
CA LYS A 150 10.32 13.11 4.42
C LYS A 150 9.09 12.61 3.68
N VAL A 151 7.92 13.03 4.14
CA VAL A 151 6.64 12.80 3.43
C VAL A 151 6.79 13.38 2.02
N SER A 152 6.79 12.47 1.05
CA SER A 152 6.98 12.80 -0.35
C SER A 152 5.63 12.86 -1.06
N ARG A 153 4.61 12.11 -0.61
CA ARG A 153 3.26 12.20 -1.15
C ARG A 153 2.19 11.81 -0.14
N THR A 154 1.09 12.55 -0.09
CA THR A 154 -0.12 12.18 0.65
C THR A 154 -1.05 11.37 -0.25
N ILE A 155 -1.70 10.35 0.30
CA ILE A 155 -2.71 9.54 -0.36
C ILE A 155 -4.06 9.82 0.31
N ASN A 156 -5.08 10.12 -0.49
CA ASN A 156 -6.46 10.21 -0.05
C ASN A 156 -7.36 9.98 -1.27
N GLU A 157 -7.50 8.72 -1.65
CA GLU A 157 -8.14 8.31 -2.90
C GLU A 157 -9.18 7.23 -2.63
N SER A 158 -10.19 7.19 -3.48
CA SER A 158 -11.22 6.16 -3.47
C SER A 158 -11.60 5.75 -4.88
N GLY A 159 -11.83 4.47 -5.10
CA GLY A 159 -12.30 3.97 -6.38
C GLY A 159 -12.04 2.50 -6.59
N SER A 160 -12.15 2.07 -7.84
CA SER A 160 -11.97 0.66 -8.20
C SER A 160 -10.52 0.23 -8.11
N VAL A 161 -10.32 -1.01 -7.66
CA VAL A 161 -9.05 -1.73 -7.65
C VAL A 161 -9.22 -3.07 -8.34
N SER A 162 -8.27 -3.44 -9.20
CA SER A 162 -8.17 -4.77 -9.80
C SER A 162 -6.70 -5.14 -9.94
N ILE A 163 -6.24 -6.11 -9.16
CA ILE A 163 -4.84 -6.55 -9.13
C ILE A 163 -4.82 -8.04 -9.45
N ASN A 164 -4.17 -8.40 -10.56
CA ASN A 164 -3.90 -9.78 -10.93
C ASN A 164 -2.43 -10.10 -10.63
N ARG A 165 -2.19 -11.10 -9.79
CA ARG A 165 -0.87 -11.65 -9.52
C ARG A 165 -0.75 -13.01 -10.18
N SER A 166 0.33 -13.19 -10.91
CA SER A 166 0.82 -14.47 -11.42
C SER A 166 2.19 -14.76 -10.81
N TRP A 167 2.75 -15.94 -11.07
CA TRP A 167 4.06 -16.34 -10.58
C TRP A 167 5.18 -15.30 -10.86
N SER A 168 5.18 -14.69 -12.04
CA SER A 168 6.27 -13.82 -12.50
C SER A 168 5.90 -12.35 -12.60
N THR A 169 4.64 -12.00 -12.44
CA THR A 169 4.14 -10.66 -12.79
C THR A 169 2.92 -10.29 -11.98
N THR A 170 2.88 -9.04 -11.53
CA THR A 170 1.70 -8.39 -10.96
C THR A 170 1.24 -7.28 -11.89
N ASN A 171 -0.03 -7.32 -12.30
CA ASN A 171 -0.70 -6.26 -13.04
C ASN A 171 -1.76 -5.63 -12.12
N GLY A 172 -1.58 -4.35 -11.79
CA GLY A 172 -2.49 -3.60 -10.94
C GLY A 172 -3.18 -2.49 -11.72
N TYR A 173 -4.48 -2.34 -11.50
CA TYR A 173 -5.27 -1.17 -11.83
C TYR A 173 -5.81 -0.59 -10.52
N VAL A 174 -5.35 0.59 -10.14
CA VAL A 174 -5.69 1.26 -8.88
C VAL A 174 -6.10 2.69 -9.19
N PHE A 175 -7.35 3.04 -8.94
CA PHE A 175 -7.87 4.41 -9.08
C PHE A 175 -7.62 5.05 -10.46
N GLY A 176 -7.74 4.25 -11.53
CA GLY A 176 -7.50 4.72 -12.91
C GLY A 176 -6.07 4.52 -13.41
N GLN A 177 -5.15 4.11 -12.54
CA GLN A 177 -3.73 3.99 -12.86
C GLN A 177 -3.32 2.54 -13.02
N THR A 178 -2.57 2.25 -14.09
CA THR A 178 -2.09 0.90 -14.38
C THR A 178 -0.62 0.77 -14.02
N VAL A 179 -0.28 -0.30 -13.30
CA VAL A 179 1.10 -0.65 -12.95
C VAL A 179 1.37 -2.12 -13.26
N THR A 180 2.57 -2.41 -13.72
CA THR A 180 3.06 -3.77 -13.94
C THR A 180 4.46 -3.89 -13.38
N TYR A 181 4.72 -4.94 -12.59
CA TYR A 181 6.03 -5.26 -12.04
C TYR A 181 6.18 -6.73 -11.68
#